data_AF-A0A838P0Y7-F1
#
_entry.id   AF-A0A838P0Y7-F1
#
_cell.length_a   1.000
_cell.length_b   1.000
_cell.length_c   1.000
_cell.angle_alpha   90.00
_cell.angle_beta   90.00
_cell.angle_gamma   90.00
#
_symmetry.space_group_name_H-M   'P 1'
#
loop_
_entity.id
_entity.type
_entity.pdbx_description
1 polymer ?
#
loop_
_entity_poly.entity_id
_entity_poly.type
_entity_poly.pdbx_seq_one_letter_code
_entity_poly.pdbx_strand_id
1 'polypeptide(L)'
;MLFLLFILVLRLRLRTDEVAELARALGQEGVRGKTGKPIDKGALYKLLNNRTYIGEAVHKGQSFPGEHAAIIDRALWDKVHAIMGESPRKRASNTRVQTPALLKGLIFGPTGAAMSPTHTRKGGRLYRYYVSQAVLKGGPEACPVKRIPAGEIERVVVDQLRILLATPEIIVSTWQAARQQDRSITEGEIRAALLDLDPLWDELFPAEQTRIVGLLVERVDITRQAASIRLRTEGLANLVQDLRTRRPDMRRAA
;
A
#
# COMPACT_ATOMS: atom_id res chain seq x y z
N MET A 1 -0.24 -26.19 -22.01
CA MET A 1 -0.98 -24.89 -21.99
C MET A 1 -1.34 -24.42 -20.57
N LEU A 2 -1.79 -25.28 -19.63
CA LEU A 2 -2.02 -24.88 -18.21
C LEU A 2 -0.75 -24.50 -17.43
N PHE A 3 0.42 -24.96 -17.89
CA PHE A 3 1.73 -24.67 -17.30
C PHE A 3 2.16 -23.20 -17.45
N LEU A 4 1.79 -22.55 -18.57
CA LEU A 4 2.07 -21.13 -18.82
C LEU A 4 1.14 -20.20 -18.04
N LEU A 5 -0.10 -20.63 -17.79
CA LEU A 5 -1.09 -19.88 -17.01
C LEU A 5 -0.62 -19.66 -15.57
N PHE A 6 0.01 -20.69 -14.99
CA PHE A 6 0.47 -20.66 -13.60
C PHE A 6 1.79 -19.90 -13.44
N ILE A 7 2.71 -20.03 -14.41
CA ILE A 7 3.94 -19.21 -14.46
C ILE A 7 3.60 -17.72 -14.60
N LEU A 8 2.55 -17.36 -15.36
CA LEU A 8 2.08 -15.98 -15.48
C LEU A 8 1.52 -15.45 -14.14
N VAL A 9 0.75 -16.28 -13.41
CA VAL A 9 0.24 -15.97 -12.05
C VAL A 9 1.37 -15.84 -11.02
N LEU A 10 2.49 -16.55 -11.19
CA LEU A 10 3.70 -16.42 -10.37
C LEU A 10 4.57 -15.20 -10.77
N ARG A 11 4.56 -14.82 -12.05
CA ARG A 11 5.30 -13.66 -12.58
C ARG A 11 4.60 -12.33 -12.27
N LEU A 12 3.27 -12.34 -12.18
CA LEU A 12 2.46 -11.30 -11.55
C LEU A 12 2.59 -11.40 -10.02
N ARG A 13 3.75 -10.96 -9.55
CA ARG A 13 4.18 -10.78 -8.16
C ARG A 13 2.99 -10.46 -7.24
N LEU A 14 2.78 -11.32 -6.24
CA LEU A 14 1.81 -11.24 -5.14
C LEU A 14 1.68 -9.81 -4.56
N ARG A 15 0.80 -8.98 -5.15
CA ARG A 15 0.39 -7.65 -4.65
C ARG A 15 -1.09 -7.34 -4.88
N THR A 16 -1.89 -8.31 -5.30
CA THR A 16 -3.34 -8.17 -5.44
C THR A 16 -4.03 -8.96 -4.34
N ASP A 17 -4.55 -8.23 -3.35
CA ASP A 17 -5.38 -8.79 -2.27
C ASP A 17 -6.76 -9.28 -2.78
N GLU A 18 -7.03 -9.14 -4.09
CA GLU A 18 -8.35 -9.40 -4.67
C GLU A 18 -8.27 -10.30 -5.93
N VAL A 19 -8.84 -11.50 -5.80
CA VAL A 19 -9.05 -12.49 -6.88
C VAL A 19 -9.78 -11.87 -8.10
N ALA A 20 -10.52 -10.78 -7.90
CA ALA A 20 -11.21 -10.05 -8.97
C ALA A 20 -10.26 -9.23 -9.85
N GLU A 21 -9.23 -8.60 -9.28
CA GLU A 21 -8.22 -7.86 -10.06
C GLU A 21 -7.34 -8.83 -10.85
N LEU A 22 -7.00 -10.00 -10.27
CA LEU A 22 -6.28 -11.04 -11.01
C LEU A 22 -7.10 -11.55 -12.21
N ALA A 23 -8.41 -11.75 -12.06
CA ALA A 23 -9.29 -12.10 -13.19
C ALA A 23 -9.33 -10.99 -14.27
N ARG A 24 -9.30 -9.72 -13.86
CA ARG A 24 -9.29 -8.57 -14.78
C ARG A 24 -7.96 -8.46 -15.54
N ALA A 25 -6.83 -8.60 -14.84
CA ALA A 25 -5.50 -8.60 -15.44
C ALA A 25 -5.32 -9.74 -16.45
N LEU A 26 -5.73 -10.96 -16.10
CA LEU A 26 -5.74 -12.10 -17.03
C LEU A 26 -6.62 -11.84 -18.25
N GLY A 27 -7.74 -11.13 -18.07
CA GLY A 27 -8.60 -10.69 -19.17
C GLY A 27 -7.91 -9.73 -20.14
N GLN A 28 -7.13 -8.77 -19.63
CA GLN A 28 -6.37 -7.77 -20.40
C GLN A 28 -5.19 -8.40 -21.14
N GLU A 29 -4.52 -9.39 -20.55
CA GLU A 29 -3.43 -10.15 -21.19
C GLU A 29 -3.94 -11.20 -22.20
N GLY A 30 -5.25 -11.22 -22.48
CA GLY A 30 -5.85 -12.12 -23.48
C GLY A 30 -5.91 -13.58 -23.03
N VAL A 31 -5.69 -13.85 -21.75
CA VAL A 31 -5.70 -15.21 -21.20
C VAL A 31 -7.13 -15.75 -21.18
N ARG A 32 -7.29 -16.98 -21.67
CA ARG A 32 -8.58 -17.68 -21.79
C ARG A 32 -8.49 -19.06 -21.13
N GLY A 33 -9.62 -19.52 -20.59
CA GLY A 33 -9.76 -20.86 -20.03
C GLY A 33 -9.75 -21.94 -21.12
N LYS A 34 -9.78 -23.21 -20.70
CA LYS A 34 -9.76 -24.38 -21.59
C LYS A 34 -10.88 -24.38 -22.65
N THR A 35 -11.99 -23.68 -22.39
CA THR A 35 -13.15 -23.55 -23.29
C THR A 35 -13.13 -22.26 -24.12
N GLY A 36 -12.04 -21.50 -24.13
CA GLY A 36 -11.88 -20.23 -24.86
C GLY A 36 -12.56 -19.03 -24.21
N LYS A 37 -13.29 -19.22 -23.09
CA LYS A 37 -13.93 -18.12 -22.35
C LYS A 37 -12.93 -17.37 -21.47
N PRO A 38 -13.15 -16.07 -21.19
CA PRO A 38 -12.38 -15.33 -20.18
C PRO A 38 -12.42 -16.03 -18.82
N ILE A 39 -11.32 -15.98 -18.08
CA ILE A 39 -11.24 -16.56 -16.74
C ILE A 39 -11.99 -15.63 -15.78
N ASP A 40 -13.14 -16.06 -15.31
CA ASP A 40 -13.90 -15.34 -14.30
C ASP A 40 -13.41 -15.65 -12.87
N LYS A 41 -13.94 -14.91 -11.90
CA LYS A 41 -13.62 -15.07 -10.48
C LYS A 41 -13.86 -16.51 -10.01
N GLY A 42 -14.94 -17.16 -10.45
CA GLY A 42 -15.30 -18.52 -10.04
C GLY A 42 -14.34 -19.58 -10.59
N ALA A 43 -13.92 -19.44 -11.84
CA ALA A 43 -12.92 -20.28 -12.47
C ALA A 43 -11.57 -20.16 -11.76
N LEU A 44 -11.19 -18.96 -11.35
CA LEU A 44 -9.96 -18.70 -10.62
C LEU A 44 -9.98 -19.31 -9.21
N TYR A 45 -11.10 -19.20 -8.47
CA TYR A 45 -11.25 -19.88 -7.17
C TYR A 45 -11.17 -21.41 -7.29
N LYS A 46 -11.74 -22.00 -8.35
CA LYS A 46 -11.64 -23.45 -8.61
C LYS A 46 -10.21 -23.88 -8.91
N LEU A 47 -9.47 -23.06 -9.64
CA LEU A 47 -8.07 -23.30 -9.96
C LEU A 47 -7.20 -23.23 -8.70
N LEU A 48 -7.33 -22.16 -7.91
CA LEU A 48 -6.52 -21.97 -6.71
C LEU A 48 -6.80 -23.01 -5.60
N ASN A 49 -7.99 -23.62 -5.56
CA ASN A 49 -8.32 -24.71 -4.63
C ASN A 49 -8.01 -26.12 -5.18
N ASN A 50 -7.43 -26.25 -6.38
CA ASN A 50 -7.13 -27.56 -6.96
C ASN A 50 -5.86 -28.19 -6.37
N ARG A 51 -6.03 -29.12 -5.44
CA ARG A 51 -4.94 -29.82 -4.71
C ARG A 51 -4.05 -30.67 -5.62
N THR A 52 -4.47 -30.94 -6.86
CA THR A 52 -3.60 -31.57 -7.87
C THR A 52 -2.31 -30.77 -8.10
N TYR A 53 -2.30 -29.45 -7.88
CA TYR A 53 -1.08 -28.65 -8.05
C TYR A 53 0.02 -28.92 -7.02
N ILE A 54 -0.33 -29.46 -5.85
CA ILE A 54 0.64 -29.86 -4.80
C ILE A 54 0.94 -31.36 -4.82
N GLY A 55 0.62 -32.06 -5.91
CA GLY A 55 0.87 -33.49 -6.00
C GLY A 55 -0.17 -34.36 -5.28
N GLU A 56 -1.33 -33.82 -4.91
CA GLU A 56 -2.38 -34.57 -4.20
C GLU A 56 -3.58 -34.91 -5.09
N ALA A 57 -4.24 -36.04 -4.81
CA ALA A 57 -5.47 -36.48 -5.44
C ALA A 57 -6.63 -36.44 -4.43
N VAL A 58 -7.75 -35.82 -4.80
CA VAL A 58 -8.93 -35.71 -3.93
C VAL A 58 -9.97 -36.76 -4.33
N HIS A 59 -10.34 -37.64 -3.41
CA HIS A 59 -11.42 -38.60 -3.59
C HIS A 59 -12.44 -38.47 -2.45
N LYS A 60 -13.72 -38.25 -2.80
CA LYS A 60 -14.83 -38.11 -1.84
C LYS A 60 -14.55 -37.11 -0.70
N GLY A 61 -13.84 -36.01 -1.00
CA GLY A 61 -13.51 -34.95 -0.04
C GLY A 61 -12.27 -35.23 0.82
N GLN A 62 -11.64 -36.40 0.70
CA GLN A 62 -10.36 -36.71 1.35
C GLN A 62 -9.22 -36.56 0.35
N SER A 63 -8.09 -36.01 0.81
CA SER A 63 -6.90 -35.78 0.00
C SER A 63 -5.84 -36.83 0.28
N PHE A 64 -5.28 -37.40 -0.77
CA PHE A 64 -4.24 -38.43 -0.73
C PHE A 64 -3.02 -38.00 -1.55
N PRO A 65 -1.81 -38.49 -1.24
CA PRO A 65 -0.67 -38.32 -2.12
C PRO A 65 -0.97 -38.90 -3.51
N GLY A 66 -0.84 -38.08 -4.55
CA GLY A 66 -0.97 -38.49 -5.94
C GLY A 66 0.36 -38.99 -6.51
N GLU A 67 0.28 -39.74 -7.61
CA GLU A 67 1.47 -40.26 -8.31
C GLU A 67 2.18 -39.21 -9.16
N HIS A 68 1.57 -38.04 -9.36
CA HIS A 68 2.15 -36.95 -10.13
C HIS A 68 3.00 -36.03 -9.25
N ALA A 69 4.13 -35.58 -9.80
CA ALA A 69 4.97 -34.58 -9.15
C ALA A 69 4.18 -33.28 -8.92
N ALA A 70 4.38 -32.67 -7.75
CA ALA A 70 3.83 -31.36 -7.44
C ALA A 70 4.32 -30.33 -8.46
N ILE A 71 3.39 -29.55 -8.99
CA ILE A 71 3.68 -28.44 -9.91
C ILE A 71 4.14 -27.22 -9.11
N ILE A 72 3.72 -27.12 -7.85
CA ILE A 72 3.95 -25.96 -6.99
C ILE A 72 4.40 -26.42 -5.60
N ASP A 73 5.24 -25.60 -4.96
CA ASP A 73 5.68 -25.86 -3.60
C ASP A 73 4.53 -25.68 -2.60
N ARG A 74 4.51 -26.54 -1.59
CA ARG A 74 3.53 -26.51 -0.49
C ARG A 74 3.60 -25.21 0.29
N ALA A 75 4.80 -24.64 0.46
CA ALA A 75 4.94 -23.34 1.11
C ALA A 75 4.27 -22.20 0.33
N LEU A 76 4.22 -22.28 -1.01
CA LEU A 76 3.51 -21.32 -1.85
C LEU A 76 2.00 -21.54 -1.78
N TRP A 77 1.57 -22.80 -1.82
CA TRP A 77 0.16 -23.20 -1.67
C TRP A 77 -0.44 -22.67 -0.36
N ASP A 78 0.26 -22.85 0.75
CA ASP A 78 -0.19 -22.44 2.08
C ASP A 78 -0.32 -20.92 2.19
N LYS A 79 0.60 -20.16 1.59
CA LYS A 79 0.53 -18.69 1.53
C LYS A 79 -0.71 -18.21 0.77
N VAL A 80 -1.02 -18.82 -0.38
CA VAL A 80 -2.22 -18.47 -1.18
C VAL A 80 -3.49 -18.75 -0.38
N HIS A 81 -3.56 -19.88 0.33
CA HIS A 81 -4.74 -20.25 1.11
C HIS A 81 -4.90 -19.43 2.39
N ALA A 82 -3.81 -18.98 3.00
CA ALA A 82 -3.85 -18.03 4.11
C ALA A 82 -4.49 -16.69 3.70
N ILE A 83 -4.19 -16.20 2.50
CA ILE A 83 -4.80 -14.99 1.92
C ILE A 83 -6.28 -15.23 1.59
N MET A 84 -6.62 -16.38 0.99
CA MET A 84 -8.01 -16.71 0.63
C MET A 84 -8.93 -16.98 1.84
N GLY A 85 -8.37 -17.42 2.96
CA GLY A 85 -9.08 -17.69 4.21
C GLY A 85 -9.48 -16.44 4.99
N GLU A 86 -9.10 -15.23 4.54
CA GLU A 86 -9.40 -14.00 5.26
C GLU A 86 -10.90 -13.62 5.21
N SER A 87 -11.46 -13.35 6.40
CA SER A 87 -12.89 -13.11 6.61
C SER A 87 -13.45 -11.99 5.70
N PRO A 88 -14.66 -12.16 5.12
CA PRO A 88 -15.34 -11.12 4.36
C PRO A 88 -15.47 -9.78 5.11
N ARG A 89 -15.52 -9.78 6.46
CA ARG A 89 -15.55 -8.57 7.29
C ARG A 89 -14.21 -7.85 7.33
N LYS A 90 -13.09 -8.59 7.38
CA LYS A 90 -11.73 -8.03 7.22
C LYS A 90 -11.52 -7.52 5.80
N ARG A 91 -12.03 -8.25 4.80
CA ARG A 91 -12.02 -7.79 3.40
C ARG A 91 -12.84 -6.52 3.19
N ALA A 92 -14.04 -6.42 3.76
CA ALA A 92 -14.85 -5.19 3.70
C ALA A 92 -14.18 -4.02 4.45
N SER A 93 -13.44 -4.30 5.54
CA SER A 93 -12.58 -3.31 6.19
C SER A 93 -11.45 -2.86 5.25
N ASN A 94 -10.79 -3.78 4.55
CA ASN A 94 -9.77 -3.47 3.54
C ASN A 94 -10.36 -2.75 2.30
N THR A 95 -11.60 -3.04 1.87
CA THR A 95 -12.32 -2.25 0.86
C THR A 95 -12.65 -0.85 1.36
N ARG A 96 -12.88 -0.67 2.67
CA ARG A 96 -12.97 0.66 3.31
C ARG A 96 -11.59 1.36 3.37
N VAL A 97 -10.50 0.60 3.31
CA VAL A 97 -9.11 1.08 3.11
C VAL A 97 -8.84 1.44 1.64
N GLN A 98 -9.62 0.93 0.66
CA GLN A 98 -9.50 1.26 -0.78
C GLN A 98 -9.91 2.70 -1.15
N THR A 99 -10.36 3.53 -0.20
CA THR A 99 -10.27 4.99 -0.38
C THR A 99 -9.01 5.45 0.34
N PRO A 100 -7.86 5.57 -0.35
CA PRO A 100 -6.64 6.05 0.28
C PRO A 100 -6.95 7.43 0.88
N ALA A 101 -6.84 7.50 2.19
CA ALA A 101 -6.92 8.70 2.98
C ALA A 101 -5.54 8.86 3.59
N LEU A 102 -4.62 9.44 2.82
CA LEU A 102 -3.19 9.48 3.11
C LEU A 102 -2.90 10.06 4.50
N LEU A 103 -3.69 11.06 4.89
CA LEU A 103 -3.54 11.80 6.15
C LEU A 103 -4.44 11.27 7.27
N LYS A 104 -5.09 10.11 7.10
CA LYS A 104 -5.99 9.56 8.13
C LYS A 104 -5.23 9.36 9.44
N GLY A 105 -5.73 10.00 10.49
CA GLY A 105 -5.10 9.96 11.82
C GLY A 105 -3.92 10.92 12.00
N LEU A 106 -3.52 11.64 10.94
CA LEU A 106 -2.42 12.61 10.95
C LEU A 106 -2.90 14.05 10.84
N ILE A 107 -4.08 14.29 10.27
CA ILE A 107 -4.62 15.64 10.03
C ILE A 107 -5.54 16.13 11.16
N PHE A 108 -5.34 17.37 11.57
CA PHE A 108 -6.08 18.03 12.64
C PHE A 108 -6.50 19.44 12.23
N GLY A 109 -7.69 19.83 12.69
CA GLY A 109 -8.23 21.16 12.46
C GLY A 109 -7.73 22.19 13.49
N PRO A 110 -8.11 23.47 13.31
CA PRO A 110 -7.63 24.58 14.15
C PRO A 110 -8.11 24.51 15.60
N THR A 111 -9.14 23.71 15.88
CA THR A 111 -9.63 23.45 17.24
C THR A 111 -8.84 22.33 17.94
N GLY A 112 -7.79 21.81 17.31
CA GLY A 112 -7.05 20.62 17.77
C GLY A 112 -7.76 19.30 17.51
N ALA A 113 -9.04 19.33 17.08
CA ALA A 113 -9.79 18.13 16.76
C ALA A 113 -9.27 17.42 15.51
N ALA A 114 -9.17 16.10 15.55
CA ALA A 114 -8.80 15.29 14.38
C ALA A 114 -9.81 15.46 13.24
N MET A 115 -9.35 15.40 12.00
CA MET A 115 -10.22 15.41 10.84
C MET A 115 -10.34 14.00 10.26
N SER A 116 -11.57 13.56 9.97
CA SER A 116 -11.86 12.22 9.49
C SER A 116 -12.16 12.20 8.00
N PRO A 117 -11.67 11.19 7.26
CA PRO A 117 -11.98 11.05 5.86
C PRO A 117 -13.45 10.68 5.68
N THR A 118 -14.11 11.40 4.80
CA THR A 118 -15.51 11.23 4.41
C THR A 118 -15.58 11.31 2.89
N HIS A 119 -16.63 10.74 2.31
CA HIS A 119 -16.86 10.82 0.88
C HIS A 119 -18.34 10.93 0.56
N THR A 120 -18.63 11.47 -0.61
CA THR A 120 -19.97 11.52 -1.21
C THR A 120 -19.87 11.17 -2.68
N ARG A 121 -20.93 10.56 -3.25
CA ARG A 121 -21.00 10.28 -4.69
C ARG A 121 -22.12 11.12 -5.29
N LYS A 122 -21.84 11.83 -6.38
CA LYS A 122 -22.84 12.60 -7.13
C LYS A 122 -22.53 12.49 -8.62
N GLY A 123 -23.51 12.05 -9.42
CA GLY A 123 -23.36 11.88 -10.87
C GLY A 123 -22.22 10.92 -11.25
N GLY A 124 -22.07 9.81 -10.53
CA GLY A 124 -20.98 8.84 -10.75
C GLY A 124 -19.61 9.27 -10.20
N ARG A 125 -19.37 10.55 -9.94
CA ARG A 125 -18.10 11.08 -9.40
C ARG A 125 -18.03 10.93 -7.88
N LEU A 126 -16.87 10.47 -7.39
CA LEU A 126 -16.55 10.35 -5.96
C LEU A 126 -15.85 11.64 -5.48
N TYR A 127 -16.42 12.30 -4.49
CA TYR A 127 -15.84 13.45 -3.81
C TYR A 127 -15.34 13.04 -2.43
N ARG A 128 -14.09 13.36 -2.10
CA ARG A 128 -13.42 12.99 -0.86
C ARG A 128 -13.07 14.23 -0.04
N TYR A 129 -13.34 14.19 1.26
CA TYR A 129 -13.09 15.31 2.18
C TYR A 129 -12.56 14.82 3.52
N TYR A 130 -11.72 15.63 4.16
CA TYR A 130 -11.48 15.54 5.59
C TYR A 130 -12.45 16.47 6.31
N VAL A 131 -13.19 15.96 7.29
CA VAL A 131 -14.18 16.72 8.07
C VAL A 131 -13.77 16.73 9.53
N SER A 132 -13.82 17.90 10.17
CA SER A 132 -13.47 18.05 11.59
C SER A 132 -14.40 17.21 12.47
N GLN A 133 -13.82 16.43 13.38
CA GLN A 133 -14.59 15.67 14.38
C GLN A 133 -15.44 16.58 15.27
N ALA A 134 -15.00 17.82 15.53
CA ALA A 134 -15.79 18.81 16.25
C ALA A 134 -17.10 19.12 15.51
N VAL A 135 -17.07 19.20 14.17
CA VAL A 135 -18.26 19.46 13.35
C VAL A 135 -19.18 18.26 13.28
N LEU A 136 -18.61 17.04 13.20
CA LEU A 136 -19.42 15.82 13.18
C LEU A 136 -20.19 15.58 14.48
N LYS A 137 -19.67 16.07 15.62
CA LYS A 137 -20.29 15.89 16.94
C LYS A 137 -21.11 17.09 17.41
N GLY A 138 -20.64 18.31 17.16
CA GLY A 138 -21.22 19.56 17.67
C GLY A 138 -21.86 20.45 16.61
N GLY A 139 -21.93 19.99 15.36
CA GLY A 139 -22.52 20.74 14.26
C GLY A 139 -21.57 21.77 13.61
N PRO A 140 -22.03 22.47 12.56
CA PRO A 140 -21.18 23.29 11.69
C PRO A 140 -20.40 24.39 12.40
N GLU A 141 -20.94 24.97 13.47
CA GLU A 141 -20.34 26.11 14.18
C GLU A 141 -19.23 25.70 15.16
N ALA A 142 -19.07 24.40 15.43
CA ALA A 142 -18.05 23.88 16.34
C ALA A 142 -16.61 23.96 15.81
N CYS A 143 -16.41 24.24 14.51
CA CYS A 143 -15.07 24.43 13.95
C CYS A 143 -15.10 25.43 12.79
N PRO A 144 -14.16 26.39 12.75
CA PRO A 144 -14.07 27.35 11.66
C PRO A 144 -13.65 26.70 10.33
N VAL A 145 -12.88 25.62 10.38
CA VAL A 145 -12.53 24.80 9.20
C VAL A 145 -13.35 23.51 9.25
N LYS A 146 -14.47 23.51 8.52
CA LYS A 146 -15.47 22.44 8.61
C LYS A 146 -15.04 21.19 7.83
N ARG A 147 -14.62 21.39 6.58
CA ARG A 147 -14.25 20.34 5.63
C ARG A 147 -13.15 20.82 4.69
N ILE A 148 -12.30 19.90 4.24
CA ILE A 148 -11.20 20.18 3.29
C ILE A 148 -11.22 19.12 2.19
N PRO A 149 -11.09 19.49 0.90
CA PRO A 149 -10.95 18.51 -0.19
C PRO A 149 -9.73 17.62 0.01
N ALA A 150 -9.91 16.30 0.08
CA ALA A 150 -8.82 15.37 0.39
C ALA A 150 -7.72 15.40 -0.67
N GLY A 151 -8.08 15.38 -1.96
CA GLY A 151 -7.08 15.36 -3.04
C GLY A 151 -6.19 16.61 -3.07
N GLU A 152 -6.71 17.78 -2.72
CA GLU A 152 -5.93 19.01 -2.70
C GLU A 152 -4.96 19.03 -1.51
N ILE A 153 -5.43 18.74 -0.30
CA ILE A 153 -4.57 18.76 0.88
C ILE A 153 -3.53 17.64 0.87
N GLU A 154 -3.89 16.45 0.38
CA GLU A 154 -2.96 15.33 0.23
C GLU A 154 -1.82 15.69 -0.73
N ARG A 155 -2.14 16.31 -1.87
CA ARG A 155 -1.13 16.78 -2.83
C ARG A 155 -0.21 17.82 -2.21
N VAL A 156 -0.75 18.85 -1.56
CA VAL A 156 0.05 19.89 -0.90
C VAL A 156 0.99 19.30 0.15
N VAL A 157 0.51 18.32 0.94
CA VAL A 157 1.35 17.66 1.96
C VAL A 157 2.47 16.83 1.31
N VAL A 158 2.17 16.09 0.24
CA VAL A 158 3.18 15.33 -0.50
C VAL A 158 4.23 16.24 -1.13
N ASP A 159 3.80 17.31 -1.81
CA ASP A 159 4.71 18.27 -2.45
C ASP A 159 5.63 18.93 -1.41
N GLN A 160 5.08 19.31 -0.25
CA GLN A 160 5.87 19.88 0.83
C GLN A 160 6.82 18.86 1.47
N LEU A 161 6.40 17.60 1.62
CA LEU A 161 7.27 16.53 2.09
C LEU A 161 8.48 16.35 1.18
N ARG A 162 8.28 16.34 -0.15
CA ARG A 162 9.38 16.22 -1.13
C ARG A 162 10.42 17.32 -0.95
N ILE A 163 9.97 18.56 -0.75
CA ILE A 163 10.85 19.71 -0.49
C ILE A 163 11.60 19.52 0.83
N LEU A 164 10.88 19.19 1.92
CA LEU A 164 11.47 19.04 3.25
C LEU A 164 12.52 17.91 3.31
N LEU A 165 12.29 16.79 2.63
CA LEU A 165 13.24 15.67 2.60
C LEU A 165 14.58 16.02 1.93
N ALA A 166 14.59 17.04 1.06
CA ALA A 166 15.79 17.50 0.39
C ALA A 166 16.56 18.57 1.18
N THR A 167 16.03 19.08 2.31
CA THR A 167 16.71 20.16 3.04
C THR A 167 17.91 19.65 3.86
N PRO A 168 18.99 20.44 3.96
CA PRO A 168 20.18 20.05 4.72
C PRO A 168 19.87 19.68 6.18
N GLU A 169 18.94 20.37 6.83
CA GLU A 169 18.57 20.14 8.23
C GLU A 169 17.94 18.76 8.43
N ILE A 170 17.10 18.32 7.49
CA ILE A 170 16.47 16.99 7.52
C ILE A 170 17.49 15.91 7.20
N ILE A 171 18.38 16.13 6.23
CA ILE A 171 19.47 15.20 5.91
C ILE A 171 20.37 14.99 7.12
N VAL A 172 20.83 16.08 7.75
CA VAL A 172 21.75 16.04 8.91
C VAL A 172 21.07 15.40 10.12
N SER A 173 19.83 15.78 10.43
CA SER A 173 19.10 15.18 11.56
C SER A 173 18.82 13.69 11.34
N THR A 174 18.48 13.28 10.12
CA THR A 174 18.32 11.87 9.74
C THR A 174 19.63 11.11 9.85
N TRP A 175 20.73 11.70 9.39
CA TRP A 175 22.06 11.10 9.52
C TRP A 175 22.48 10.92 10.98
N GLN A 176 22.28 11.93 11.82
CA GLN A 176 22.58 11.85 13.25
C GLN A 176 21.77 10.72 13.92
N ALA A 177 20.48 10.61 13.61
CA ALA A 177 19.63 9.54 14.13
C ALA A 177 20.06 8.15 13.62
N ALA A 178 20.37 8.00 12.33
CA ALA A 178 20.82 6.74 11.74
C ALA A 178 22.19 6.30 12.30
N ARG A 179 23.10 7.26 12.52
CA ARG A 179 24.45 7.00 13.04
C ARG A 179 24.46 6.46 14.47
N GLN A 180 23.43 6.73 15.26
CA GLN A 180 23.27 6.12 16.59
C GLN A 180 23.09 4.60 16.52
N GLN A 181 22.51 4.10 15.42
CA GLN A 181 22.26 2.67 15.20
C GLN A 181 23.40 2.01 14.40
N ASP A 182 23.99 2.73 13.44
CA ASP A 182 25.12 2.25 12.64
C ASP A 182 26.12 3.38 12.37
N ARG A 183 27.28 3.30 13.03
CA ARG A 183 28.32 4.33 12.97
C ARG A 183 29.02 4.43 11.60
N SER A 184 28.84 3.44 10.72
CA SER A 184 29.45 3.40 9.39
C SER A 184 28.72 4.28 8.36
N ILE A 185 27.50 4.72 8.67
CA ILE A 185 26.68 5.51 7.75
C ILE A 185 27.21 6.92 7.58
N THR A 186 27.41 7.31 6.32
CA THR A 186 27.84 8.66 5.94
C THR A 186 26.64 9.57 5.62
N GLU A 187 26.82 10.88 5.79
CA GLU A 187 25.80 11.87 5.43
C GLU A 187 25.46 11.81 3.94
N GLY A 188 26.47 11.60 3.08
CA GLY A 188 26.30 11.49 1.63
C GLY A 188 25.41 10.32 1.21
N GLU A 189 25.48 9.18 1.90
CA GLU A 189 24.59 8.04 1.67
C GLU A 189 23.14 8.33 2.05
N ILE A 190 22.92 9.02 3.18
CA ILE A 190 21.59 9.45 3.62
C ILE A 190 20.99 10.43 2.61
N ARG A 191 21.78 11.44 2.21
CA ARG A 191 21.38 12.43 1.21
C ARG A 191 20.97 11.77 -0.10
N ALA A 192 21.79 10.85 -0.61
CA ALA A 192 21.47 10.13 -1.84
C ALA A 192 20.17 9.33 -1.69
N ALA A 193 20.03 8.54 -0.63
CA ALA A 193 18.83 7.73 -0.40
C ALA A 193 17.54 8.56 -0.28
N LEU A 194 17.58 9.72 0.37
CA LEU A 194 16.42 10.62 0.49
C LEU A 194 16.07 11.27 -0.86
N LEU A 195 17.05 11.71 -1.65
CA LEU A 195 16.81 12.27 -2.98
C LEU A 195 16.29 11.22 -3.97
N ASP A 196 16.74 9.97 -3.83
CA ASP A 196 16.29 8.85 -4.66
C ASP A 196 14.86 8.39 -4.36
N LEU A 197 14.26 8.85 -3.24
CA LEU A 197 12.87 8.56 -2.90
C LEU A 197 11.88 9.35 -3.76
N ASP A 198 12.23 10.58 -4.17
CA ASP A 198 11.36 11.45 -4.96
C ASP A 198 10.91 10.84 -6.30
N PRO A 199 11.82 10.36 -7.17
CA PRO A 199 11.43 9.73 -8.44
C PRO A 199 10.69 8.39 -8.23
N LEU A 200 10.85 7.75 -7.07
CA LEU A 200 10.17 6.50 -6.75
C LEU A 200 8.75 6.74 -6.24
N TRP A 201 8.43 7.92 -5.72
CA TRP A 201 7.17 8.19 -5.01
C TRP A 201 5.93 7.94 -5.86
N ASP A 202 5.96 8.35 -7.14
CA ASP A 202 4.82 8.22 -8.05
C ASP A 202 4.64 6.79 -8.57
N GLU A 203 5.68 5.96 -8.47
CA GLU A 203 5.66 4.53 -8.77
C GLU A 203 5.19 3.68 -7.57
N LEU A 204 5.04 4.28 -6.38
CA LEU A 204 4.56 3.59 -5.18
C LEU A 204 3.05 3.39 -5.22
N PHE A 205 2.61 2.22 -4.75
CA PHE A 205 1.20 1.95 -4.55
C PHE A 205 0.64 2.87 -3.43
N PRO A 206 -0.64 3.28 -3.48
CA PRO A 206 -1.23 4.18 -2.47
C PRO A 206 -1.08 3.71 -1.01
N ALA A 207 -1.09 2.39 -0.79
CA ALA A 207 -0.86 1.80 0.53
C ALA A 207 0.58 2.05 1.02
N GLU A 208 1.56 2.00 0.13
CA GLU A 208 2.98 2.24 0.44
C GLU A 208 3.24 3.73 0.67
N GLN A 209 2.65 4.60 -0.16
CA GLN A 209 2.66 6.05 0.08
C GLN A 209 2.09 6.37 1.48
N THR A 210 0.95 5.77 1.84
CA THR A 210 0.33 5.95 3.17
C THR A 210 1.22 5.45 4.29
N ARG A 211 1.87 4.28 4.14
CA ARG A 211 2.83 3.77 5.12
C ARG A 211 4.00 4.72 5.30
N ILE A 212 4.60 5.20 4.20
CA ILE A 212 5.75 6.12 4.26
C ILE A 212 5.33 7.45 4.91
N VAL A 213 4.20 8.04 4.50
CA VAL A 213 3.68 9.25 5.16
C VAL A 213 3.47 9.02 6.66
N GLY A 214 2.91 7.87 7.07
CA GLY A 214 2.74 7.55 8.49
C GLY A 214 4.05 7.39 9.29
N LEU A 215 5.14 7.01 8.62
CA LEU A 215 6.47 6.95 9.23
C LEU A 215 7.14 8.32 9.30
N LEU A 216 6.91 9.17 8.31
CA LEU A 216 7.59 10.47 8.18
C LEU A 216 6.86 11.59 8.91
N VAL A 217 5.53 11.58 8.87
CA VAL A 217 4.69 12.65 9.40
C VAL A 217 4.21 12.27 10.79
N GLU A 218 4.51 13.14 11.74
CA GLU A 218 3.91 13.07 13.06
C GLU A 218 2.49 13.63 13.02
N ARG A 219 2.34 14.82 12.41
CA ARG A 219 1.11 15.60 12.48
C ARG A 219 1.01 16.63 11.36
N VAL A 220 -0.19 16.82 10.83
CA VAL A 220 -0.57 17.92 9.93
C VAL A 220 -1.63 18.77 10.63
N ASP A 221 -1.30 20.03 10.92
CA ASP A 221 -2.23 20.99 11.51
C ASP A 221 -2.76 21.92 10.42
N ILE A 222 -4.08 22.08 10.37
CA ILE A 222 -4.76 22.97 9.43
C ILE A 222 -5.28 24.21 10.16
N THR A 223 -5.01 25.36 9.57
CA THR A 223 -5.60 26.65 9.94
C THR A 223 -6.46 27.20 8.81
N ARG A 224 -7.06 28.39 8.97
CA ARG A 224 -7.80 29.04 7.88
C ARG A 224 -6.92 29.46 6.71
N GLN A 225 -5.61 29.62 6.92
CA GLN A 225 -4.69 30.26 5.97
C GLN A 225 -3.54 29.36 5.54
N ALA A 226 -3.18 28.36 6.35
CA ALA A 226 -2.02 27.52 6.12
C ALA A 226 -2.22 26.09 6.65
N ALA A 227 -1.42 25.17 6.12
CA ALA A 227 -1.19 23.85 6.70
C ALA A 227 0.27 23.77 7.18
N SER A 228 0.49 23.21 8.36
CA SER A 228 1.84 22.97 8.90
C SER A 228 2.07 21.48 9.13
N ILE A 229 3.26 20.99 8.79
CA ILE A 229 3.64 19.58 8.88
C ILE A 229 4.72 19.43 9.95
N ARG A 230 4.54 18.47 10.85
CA ARG A 230 5.55 18.05 11.84
C ARG A 230 6.08 16.67 11.44
N LEU A 231 7.39 16.51 11.44
CA LEU A 231 8.08 15.30 10.98
C LEU A 231 8.62 14.47 12.14
N ARG A 232 8.66 13.15 11.95
CA ARG A 232 9.32 12.19 12.85
C ARG A 232 10.77 12.01 12.39
N THR A 233 11.72 12.53 13.14
CA THR A 233 13.17 12.40 12.84
C THR A 233 13.65 10.94 12.92
N GLU A 234 13.14 10.15 13.86
CA GLU A 234 13.45 8.71 13.97
C GLU A 234 12.86 7.87 12.82
N GLY A 235 11.70 8.26 12.30
CA GLY A 235 11.04 7.57 11.18
C GLY A 235 11.81 7.71 9.87
N LEU A 236 12.45 8.87 9.66
CA LEU A 236 13.36 9.12 8.55
C LEU A 236 14.57 8.19 8.56
N ALA A 237 15.18 7.97 9.73
CA ALA A 237 16.36 7.10 9.86
C ALA A 237 16.03 5.64 9.49
N ASN A 238 14.89 5.13 9.95
CA ASN A 238 14.42 3.78 9.61
C ASN A 238 14.10 3.63 8.12
N LEU A 239 13.49 4.66 7.50
CA LEU A 239 13.19 4.64 6.06
C LEU A 239 14.46 4.54 5.21
N VAL A 240 15.53 5.25 5.59
CA VAL A 240 16.78 5.20 4.84
C VAL A 240 17.44 3.81 4.95
N GLN A 241 17.35 3.15 6.10
CA GLN A 241 17.80 1.75 6.22
C GLN A 241 16.98 0.79 5.33
N ASP A 242 15.65 0.95 5.28
CA ASP A 242 14.77 0.19 4.38
C ASP A 242 15.14 0.42 2.89
N LEU A 243 15.46 1.65 2.49
CA LEU A 243 15.90 1.97 1.12
C LEU A 243 17.27 1.36 0.80
N ARG A 244 18.21 1.32 1.76
CA ARG A 244 19.52 0.69 1.58
C ARG A 244 19.43 -0.84 1.49
N THR A 245 18.59 -1.47 2.30
CA THR A 245 18.38 -2.94 2.25
C THR A 245 17.68 -3.41 0.98
N ARG A 246 16.94 -2.52 0.29
CA ARG A 246 16.37 -2.77 -1.05
C ARG A 246 17.35 -2.54 -2.21
N ARG A 247 18.54 -1.97 -1.95
CA ARG A 247 19.59 -1.72 -2.96
C ARG A 247 20.64 -2.82 -3.24
N PRO A 248 20.71 -4.00 -2.60
CA PRO A 248 21.80 -4.93 -2.86
C PRO A 248 21.77 -5.55 -4.28
N ASP A 249 20.63 -5.50 -4.99
CA ASP A 249 20.49 -6.17 -6.30
C ASP A 249 20.93 -5.33 -7.52
N MET A 250 21.18 -4.02 -7.38
CA MET A 250 21.57 -3.19 -8.54
C MET A 250 23.08 -3.03 -8.75
N ARG A 251 23.92 -3.50 -7.81
CA ARG A 251 25.40 -3.41 -7.92
C ARG A 251 26.08 -4.68 -8.46
N ARG A 252 25.31 -5.71 -8.87
CA ARG A 252 25.85 -6.97 -9.44
C ARG A 252 25.65 -7.11 -10.95
N ALA A 253 25.21 -6.06 -11.65
CA ALA A 253 24.97 -6.07 -13.09
C ALA A 253 25.74 -4.94 -13.82
N ALA A 254 27.00 -4.75 -13.46
CA ALA A 254 27.97 -3.97 -14.22
C ALA A 254 29.29 -4.75 -14.31
#